data_AF-A0AAW2ZEX5-F1
#
_entry.id   AF-A0AAW2ZEX5-F1
#
_cell.length_a   1.000
_cell.length_b   1.000
_cell.length_c   1.000
_cell.angle_alpha   90.00
_cell.angle_beta   90.00
_cell.angle_gamma   90.00
#
_symmetry.space_group_name_H-M   'P 1'
#
loop_
_entity.id
_entity.type
_entity.pdbx_description
1 polymer ?
#
loop_
_entity_poly.entity_id
_entity_poly.type
_entity_poly.pdbx_seq_one_letter_code
_entity_poly.pdbx_strand_id
1 'polypeptide(L)'
;MAEEQTTAPQETQVEKFNLDAFKRHYSNDETVDAIKWLWEHFDATEYSFYDAVFQDNADLKGNAVFMSCNLIGGFFRPLENLHKSAFASAVVLGETSDQEIHMLWLFKGTELPKDITTQDLGIPMAERFTFTKLDVSNEENKKLINDYLLWSDPIKGKKFQDGKIFK
;
A
#
# COMPACT_ATOMS: atom_id res chain seq x y z
N MET A 1 -43.06 -24.72 21.97
CA MET A 1 -43.19 -23.24 21.92
C MET A 1 -42.17 -22.78 20.90
N ALA A 2 -42.63 -21.94 19.97
CA ALA A 2 -42.13 -21.83 18.61
C ALA A 2 -40.67 -21.33 18.49
N GLU A 3 -39.93 -21.95 17.57
CA GLU A 3 -38.72 -21.42 16.98
C GLU A 3 -39.12 -20.39 15.92
N GLU A 4 -38.83 -19.11 16.16
CA GLU A 4 -38.89 -18.07 15.13
C GLU A 4 -37.58 -18.10 14.33
N GLN A 5 -37.62 -18.76 13.17
CA GLN A 5 -36.58 -18.65 12.15
C GLN A 5 -36.73 -17.31 11.44
N THR A 6 -35.87 -16.33 11.78
CA THR A 6 -35.70 -15.14 10.95
C THR A 6 -34.81 -15.51 9.77
N THR A 7 -35.39 -15.44 8.58
CA THR A 7 -34.70 -15.65 7.30
C THR A 7 -33.90 -14.39 6.99
N ALA A 8 -32.59 -14.41 7.22
CA ALA A 8 -31.70 -13.39 6.69
C ALA A 8 -31.45 -13.68 5.19
N PRO A 9 -31.52 -12.68 4.30
CA PRO A 9 -31.23 -12.87 2.88
C PRO A 9 -29.77 -13.31 2.72
N GLN A 10 -29.56 -14.36 1.92
CA GLN A 10 -28.23 -14.78 1.50
C GLN A 10 -27.55 -13.61 0.78
N GLU A 11 -26.63 -12.94 1.48
CA GLU A 11 -25.67 -12.03 0.87
C GLU A 11 -24.87 -12.84 -0.14
N THR A 12 -25.08 -12.54 -1.42
CA THR A 12 -24.32 -13.04 -2.55
C THR A 12 -22.83 -13.02 -2.20
N GLN A 13 -22.23 -14.21 -2.00
CA GLN A 13 -20.79 -14.36 -1.90
C GLN A 13 -20.20 -14.08 -3.29
N VAL A 14 -20.05 -12.80 -3.62
CA VAL A 14 -19.11 -12.36 -4.65
C VAL A 14 -17.74 -12.80 -4.13
N GLU A 15 -16.96 -13.54 -4.91
CA GLU A 15 -15.61 -13.97 -4.54
C GLU A 15 -14.79 -12.73 -4.12
N LYS A 16 -14.73 -12.50 -2.80
CA LYS A 16 -14.17 -11.29 -2.22
C LYS A 16 -12.68 -11.25 -2.55
N PHE A 17 -12.21 -10.13 -3.10
CA PHE A 17 -10.79 -9.87 -3.35
C PHE A 17 -9.95 -10.39 -2.17
N ASN A 18 -9.02 -11.31 -2.44
CA ASN A 18 -8.18 -11.87 -1.39
C ASN A 18 -6.75 -11.36 -1.54
N LEU A 19 -6.31 -10.58 -0.56
CA LEU A 19 -4.97 -10.00 -0.51
C LEU A 19 -3.86 -11.08 -0.47
N ASP A 20 -4.15 -12.26 0.10
CA ASP A 20 -3.21 -13.41 0.06
C ASP A 20 -3.08 -13.96 -1.37
N ALA A 21 -4.19 -14.06 -2.10
CA ALA A 21 -4.19 -14.48 -3.50
C ALA A 21 -3.44 -13.46 -4.38
N PHE A 22 -3.68 -12.16 -4.17
CA PHE A 22 -2.90 -11.11 -4.84
C PHE A 22 -1.40 -11.24 -4.53
N LYS A 23 -1.00 -11.45 -3.28
CA LYS A 23 0.41 -11.65 -2.90
C LYS A 23 1.05 -12.86 -3.55
N ARG A 24 0.29 -13.95 -3.68
CA ARG A 24 0.72 -15.16 -4.38
C ARG A 24 0.92 -14.89 -5.86
N HIS A 25 -0.03 -14.23 -6.53
CA HIS A 25 0.14 -13.81 -7.91
C HIS A 25 1.32 -12.86 -8.08
N TYR A 26 1.43 -11.85 -7.23
CA TYR A 26 2.55 -10.89 -7.24
C TYR A 26 3.92 -11.55 -7.01
N SER A 27 3.97 -12.71 -6.36
CA SER A 27 5.22 -13.44 -6.09
C SER A 27 5.54 -14.53 -7.12
N ASN A 28 4.52 -15.14 -7.73
CA ASN A 28 4.68 -16.26 -8.67
C ASN A 28 4.65 -15.79 -10.13
N ASP A 29 3.84 -14.79 -10.44
CA ASP A 29 3.64 -14.26 -11.79
C ASP A 29 4.39 -12.92 -11.98
N GLU A 30 4.40 -12.45 -13.22
CA GLU A 30 4.92 -11.11 -13.52
C GLU A 30 4.05 -10.05 -12.84
N THR A 31 4.69 -9.00 -12.32
CA THR A 31 4.00 -7.90 -11.63
C THR A 31 2.87 -7.27 -12.46
N VAL A 32 3.04 -7.21 -13.78
CA VAL A 32 2.01 -6.74 -14.72
C VAL A 32 0.76 -7.61 -14.67
N ASP A 33 0.92 -8.93 -14.59
CA ASP A 33 -0.19 -9.86 -14.55
C ASP A 33 -0.86 -9.86 -13.17
N ALA A 34 -0.07 -9.76 -12.10
CA ALA A 34 -0.61 -9.56 -10.75
C ALA A 34 -1.44 -8.26 -10.64
N ILE A 35 -1.03 -7.18 -11.31
CA ILE A 35 -1.78 -5.93 -11.38
C ILE A 35 -3.06 -6.08 -12.19
N LYS A 36 -3.05 -6.80 -13.32
CA LYS A 36 -4.29 -7.10 -14.06
C LYS A 36 -5.26 -7.88 -13.17
N TRP A 37 -4.77 -8.93 -12.52
CA TRP A 37 -5.56 -9.74 -11.58
C TRP A 37 -6.11 -8.89 -10.44
N LEU A 38 -5.29 -7.98 -9.90
CA LEU A 38 -5.72 -6.99 -8.93
C LEU A 38 -6.91 -6.21 -9.49
N TRP A 39 -6.80 -5.54 -10.62
CA TRP A 39 -7.92 -4.74 -11.15
C TRP A 39 -9.17 -5.54 -11.54
N GLU A 40 -9.02 -6.79 -11.96
CA GLU A 40 -10.14 -7.68 -12.27
C GLU A 40 -10.92 -8.10 -11.03
N HIS A 41 -10.23 -8.28 -9.90
CA HIS A 41 -10.84 -8.72 -8.64
C HIS A 41 -10.99 -7.60 -7.61
N PHE A 42 -10.38 -6.43 -7.80
CA PHE A 42 -10.27 -5.37 -6.80
C PHE A 42 -11.63 -4.76 -6.51
N ASP A 43 -12.00 -4.81 -5.24
CA ASP A 43 -13.23 -4.19 -4.75
C ASP A 43 -12.91 -2.89 -4.01
N ALA A 44 -13.26 -1.76 -4.62
CA ALA A 44 -13.04 -0.43 -4.06
C ALA A 44 -13.89 -0.13 -2.79
N THR A 45 -14.87 -0.99 -2.49
CA THR A 45 -15.73 -0.88 -1.30
C THR A 45 -15.10 -1.59 -0.11
N GLU A 46 -14.48 -2.75 -0.34
CA GLU A 46 -13.78 -3.52 0.71
C GLU A 46 -12.30 -3.19 0.82
N TYR A 47 -11.68 -2.51 -0.16
CA TYR A 47 -10.27 -2.19 -0.16
C TYR A 47 -10.03 -0.72 -0.51
N SER A 48 -8.98 -0.15 0.07
CA SER A 48 -8.61 1.25 -0.18
C SER A 48 -7.11 1.38 -0.36
N PHE A 49 -6.73 2.14 -1.39
CA PHE A 49 -5.36 2.54 -1.62
C PHE A 49 -5.07 3.86 -0.91
N TYR A 50 -3.88 3.95 -0.33
CA TYR A 50 -3.38 5.16 0.31
C TYR A 50 -1.96 5.44 -0.17
N ASP A 51 -1.73 6.61 -0.74
CA ASP A 51 -0.40 7.13 -1.05
C ASP A 51 0.17 7.77 0.21
N ALA A 52 1.20 7.17 0.79
CA ALA A 52 1.94 7.70 1.92
C ALA A 52 3.18 8.42 1.41
N VAL A 53 3.21 9.75 1.49
CA VAL A 53 4.33 10.57 1.03
C VAL A 53 5.09 11.10 2.23
N PHE A 54 6.42 10.96 2.25
CA PHE A 54 7.23 11.56 3.29
C PHE A 54 7.21 13.08 3.16
N GLN A 55 6.84 13.79 4.23
CA GLN A 55 6.80 15.25 4.22
C GLN A 55 8.17 15.88 4.44
N ASP A 56 9.05 15.19 5.16
CA ASP A 56 10.27 15.80 5.69
C ASP A 56 11.51 15.50 4.82
N ASN A 57 11.40 15.79 3.53
CA ASN A 57 12.47 15.49 2.55
C ASN A 57 13.81 16.17 2.88
N ALA A 58 13.80 17.21 3.73
CA ALA A 58 15.01 17.87 4.22
C ALA A 58 15.90 16.94 5.06
N ASP A 59 15.32 16.02 5.84
CA ASP A 59 16.05 15.00 6.60
C ASP A 59 16.69 13.94 5.69
N LEU A 60 16.09 13.74 4.50
CA LEU A 60 16.62 12.85 3.47
C LEU A 60 17.71 13.50 2.61
N LYS A 61 17.85 14.84 2.61
CA LYS A 61 18.85 15.53 1.79
C LYS A 61 20.25 15.16 2.24
N GLY A 62 20.98 14.45 1.38
CA GLY A 62 22.33 13.95 1.66
C GLY A 62 22.38 12.54 2.23
N ASN A 63 21.23 11.91 2.50
CA ASN A 63 21.18 10.49 2.82
C ASN A 63 21.37 9.66 1.55
N ALA A 64 22.08 8.53 1.69
CA ALA A 64 22.15 7.56 0.60
C ALA A 64 20.79 6.88 0.43
N VAL A 65 20.42 6.51 -0.80
CA VAL A 65 19.17 5.77 -1.11
C VAL A 65 19.00 4.55 -0.19
N PHE A 66 20.08 3.84 0.08
CA PHE A 66 20.06 2.68 0.97
C PHE A 66 19.67 3.03 2.41
N MET A 67 20.00 4.22 2.91
CA MET A 67 19.53 4.68 4.23
C MET A 67 18.02 4.89 4.21
N SER A 68 17.49 5.52 3.17
CA SER A 68 16.05 5.71 2.96
C SER A 68 15.31 4.35 2.89
N CYS A 69 15.87 3.35 2.19
CA CYS A 69 15.33 1.99 2.20
C CYS A 69 15.39 1.31 3.59
N ASN A 70 16.44 1.57 4.37
CA ASN A 70 16.52 1.09 5.75
C ASN A 70 15.48 1.74 6.67
N LEU A 71 15.16 3.02 6.47
CA LEU A 71 14.09 3.72 7.19
C LEU A 71 12.74 3.05 6.90
N ILE A 72 12.42 2.79 5.63
CA ILE A 72 11.22 2.03 5.22
C ILE A 72 11.21 0.64 5.88
N GLY A 73 12.33 -0.07 5.89
CA GLY A 73 12.44 -1.36 6.58
C GLY A 73 12.24 -1.27 8.10
N GLY A 74 12.62 -0.14 8.71
CA GLY A 74 12.30 0.19 10.10
C GLY A 74 10.80 0.39 10.32
N PHE A 75 10.12 1.06 9.38
CA PHE A 75 8.68 1.31 9.41
C PHE A 75 7.86 0.02 9.33
N PHE A 76 8.29 -0.94 8.50
CA PHE A 76 7.56 -2.21 8.30
C PHE A 76 7.65 -3.19 9.47
N ARG A 77 8.71 -3.14 10.29
CA ARG A 77 8.92 -4.07 11.42
C ARG A 77 7.76 -4.11 12.43
N PRO A 78 7.37 -2.99 13.05
CA PRO A 78 6.23 -2.97 13.99
C PRO A 78 4.89 -3.28 13.31
N LEU A 79 4.81 -3.11 11.98
CA LEU A 79 3.61 -3.38 11.19
C LEU A 79 3.51 -4.85 10.75
N GLU A 80 4.43 -5.74 11.15
CA GLU A 80 4.37 -7.16 10.75
C GLU A 80 3.00 -7.80 11.01
N ASN A 81 2.28 -7.44 12.09
CA ASN A 81 0.95 -8.00 12.33
C ASN A 81 -0.09 -7.63 11.25
N LEU A 82 0.10 -6.49 10.58
CA LEU A 82 -0.76 -6.02 9.49
C LEU A 82 -0.50 -6.72 8.16
N HIS A 83 0.58 -7.49 7.99
CA HIS A 83 0.86 -8.14 6.70
C HIS A 83 -0.31 -9.02 6.25
N LYS A 84 -1.10 -9.62 7.14
CA LYS A 84 -2.24 -10.45 6.73
C LYS A 84 -3.39 -9.68 6.09
N SER A 85 -3.50 -8.38 6.37
CA SER A 85 -4.63 -7.53 5.94
C SER A 85 -4.19 -6.26 5.21
N ALA A 86 -2.89 -6.10 4.98
CA ALA A 86 -2.29 -4.96 4.30
C ALA A 86 -1.18 -5.43 3.34
N PHE A 87 -1.04 -4.68 2.27
CA PHE A 87 0.08 -4.77 1.34
C PHE A 87 0.62 -3.35 1.16
N ALA A 88 1.94 -3.19 1.02
CA ALA A 88 2.49 -1.90 0.65
C ALA A 88 3.60 -2.04 -0.37
N SER A 89 3.73 -1.06 -1.25
CA SER A 89 4.87 -0.88 -2.13
C SER A 89 5.51 0.46 -1.80
N ALA A 90 6.64 0.42 -1.11
CA ALA A 90 7.45 1.59 -0.86
C ALA A 90 8.49 1.75 -1.96
N VAL A 91 8.70 2.99 -2.39
CA VAL A 91 9.65 3.37 -3.41
C VAL A 91 10.40 4.63 -2.96
N VAL A 92 11.67 4.68 -3.27
CA VAL A 92 12.55 5.83 -3.07
C VAL A 92 12.82 6.41 -4.45
N LEU A 93 12.40 7.65 -4.62
CA LEU A 93 12.47 8.40 -5.86
C LEU A 93 13.47 9.55 -5.75
N GLY A 94 14.00 10.00 -6.89
CA GLY A 94 14.90 11.15 -6.99
C GLY A 94 16.38 10.79 -6.93
N GLU A 95 17.22 11.78 -6.68
CA GLU A 95 18.68 11.62 -6.54
C GLU A 95 19.11 11.96 -5.11
N THR A 96 20.34 11.62 -4.71
CA THR A 96 20.87 11.83 -3.33
C THR A 96 20.63 13.23 -2.75
N SER A 97 20.52 14.26 -3.59
CA SER A 97 20.25 15.65 -3.16
C SER A 97 18.76 16.04 -3.11
N ASP A 98 17.85 15.25 -3.69
CA ASP A 98 16.41 15.52 -3.74
C ASP A 98 15.59 14.20 -3.69
N GLN A 99 15.84 13.41 -2.65
CA GLN A 99 15.18 12.14 -2.43
C GLN A 99 13.76 12.33 -1.91
N GLU A 100 12.84 11.50 -2.40
CA GLU A 100 11.49 11.37 -1.88
C GLU A 100 11.18 9.93 -1.58
N ILE A 101 10.49 9.70 -0.47
CA ILE A 101 9.98 8.39 -0.12
C ILE A 101 8.48 8.42 -0.32
N HIS A 102 8.01 7.50 -1.15
CA HIS A 102 6.61 7.27 -1.39
C HIS A 102 6.28 5.84 -1.05
N MET A 103 5.13 5.60 -0.41
CA MET A 103 4.66 4.25 -0.17
C MET A 103 3.20 4.14 -0.55
N LEU A 104 2.92 3.29 -1.51
CA LEU A 104 1.56 2.89 -1.82
C LEU A 104 1.14 1.82 -0.83
N TRP A 105 0.13 2.12 -0.03
CA TRP A 105 -0.52 1.16 0.86
C TRP A 105 -1.84 0.69 0.26
N LEU A 106 -2.09 -0.60 0.42
CA LEU A 106 -3.35 -1.26 0.14
C LEU A 106 -3.83 -1.88 1.46
N PHE A 107 -4.90 -1.34 2.01
CA PHE A 107 -5.53 -1.86 3.22
C PHE A 107 -6.82 -2.58 2.88
N LYS A 108 -7.07 -3.67 3.62
CA LYS A 108 -8.39 -4.27 3.70
C LYS A 108 -9.28 -3.40 4.60
N GLY A 109 -10.31 -2.82 4.01
CA GLY A 109 -11.26 -1.91 4.62
C GLY A 109 -11.31 -0.57 3.87
N THR A 110 -12.37 0.19 4.13
CA THR A 110 -12.55 1.55 3.60
C THR A 110 -11.74 2.60 4.37
N GLU A 111 -11.25 2.25 5.56
CA GLU A 111 -10.60 3.12 6.55
C GLU A 111 -9.14 2.69 6.79
N LEU A 112 -8.29 3.64 7.20
CA LEU A 112 -6.93 3.34 7.65
C LEU A 112 -6.99 2.45 8.90
N PRO A 113 -6.26 1.32 8.94
CA PRO A 113 -6.28 0.45 10.10
C PRO A 113 -5.73 1.20 11.31
N LYS A 114 -6.37 1.01 12.47
CA LYS A 114 -5.92 1.68 13.69
C LYS A 114 -4.48 1.36 14.02
N ASP A 115 -3.98 0.18 13.68
CA ASP A 115 -2.58 -0.18 13.81
C ASP A 115 -1.63 0.79 13.08
N ILE A 116 -1.98 1.43 11.96
CA ILE A 116 -1.08 2.45 11.35
C ILE A 116 -1.26 3.84 11.98
N THR A 117 -2.44 4.13 12.53
CA THR A 117 -2.78 5.45 13.10
C THR A 117 -2.54 5.54 14.61
N THR A 118 -2.32 4.41 15.29
CA THR A 118 -2.19 4.37 16.75
C THR A 118 -0.75 4.69 17.12
N GLN A 119 -0.56 5.84 17.77
CA GLN A 119 0.74 6.28 18.33
C GLN A 119 1.40 5.26 19.26
N ASP A 120 0.64 4.29 19.78
CA ASP A 120 1.08 3.23 20.70
C ASP A 120 2.11 2.28 20.08
N LEU A 121 2.14 2.13 18.74
CA LEU A 121 3.14 1.31 18.06
C LEU A 121 4.54 1.94 18.04
N GLY A 122 4.70 3.16 18.57
CA GLY A 122 6.00 3.81 18.68
C GLY A 122 6.65 4.05 17.32
N ILE A 123 5.84 4.33 16.29
CA ILE A 123 6.31 4.66 14.94
C ILE A 123 6.25 6.18 14.74
N PRO A 124 7.21 6.96 15.29
CA PRO A 124 7.27 8.41 15.08
C PRO A 124 7.43 8.80 13.59
N MET A 125 7.70 7.82 12.73
CA MET A 125 7.70 8.00 11.29
C MET A 125 6.31 8.16 10.68
N ALA A 126 5.25 7.51 11.20
CA ALA A 126 3.92 7.58 10.59
C ALA A 126 3.39 9.03 10.53
N GLU A 127 3.71 9.85 11.53
CA GLU A 127 3.37 11.28 11.56
C GLU A 127 4.16 12.12 10.55
N ARG A 128 5.30 11.61 10.05
CA ARG A 128 6.10 12.23 8.99
C ARG A 128 5.65 11.81 7.59
N PHE A 129 4.74 10.84 7.49
CA PHE A 129 4.12 10.42 6.24
C PHE A 129 2.70 10.98 6.13
N THR A 130 2.41 11.68 5.03
CA THR A 130 1.04 12.05 4.69
C THR A 130 0.37 10.89 3.97
N PHE A 131 -0.65 10.29 4.60
CA PHE A 131 -1.49 9.28 3.97
C PHE A 131 -2.65 9.93 3.22
N THR A 132 -2.65 9.79 1.90
CA THR A 132 -3.69 10.32 1.02
C THR A 132 -4.44 9.16 0.38
N LYS A 133 -5.74 9.05 0.62
CA LYS A 133 -6.57 8.03 -0.02
C LYS A 133 -6.58 8.26 -1.53
N LEU A 134 -6.18 7.24 -2.30
CA LEU A 134 -6.22 7.27 -3.76
C LEU A 134 -7.59 6.77 -4.24
N ASP A 135 -8.20 7.53 -5.14
CA ASP A 135 -9.45 7.15 -5.78
C ASP A 135 -9.17 6.30 -7.02
N VAL A 136 -9.59 5.03 -7.00
CA VAL A 136 -9.38 4.08 -8.11
C VAL A 136 -10.32 4.30 -9.29
N SER A 137 -11.31 5.19 -9.17
CA SER A 137 -12.15 5.57 -10.30
C SER A 137 -11.39 6.50 -11.25
N ASN A 138 -10.38 7.20 -10.74
CA ASN A 138 -9.50 8.05 -11.53
C ASN A 138 -8.40 7.23 -12.23
N GLU A 139 -8.36 7.29 -13.57
CA GLU A 139 -7.35 6.60 -14.39
C GLU A 139 -5.92 7.03 -14.05
N GLU A 140 -5.70 8.29 -13.66
CA GLU A 140 -4.38 8.78 -13.25
C GLU A 140 -3.88 8.09 -11.98
N ASN A 141 -4.77 7.93 -10.99
CA ASN A 141 -4.45 7.22 -9.74
C ASN A 141 -4.24 5.73 -9.99
N LYS A 142 -5.04 5.10 -10.86
CA LYS A 142 -4.83 3.70 -11.27
C LYS A 142 -3.47 3.51 -11.91
N LYS A 143 -3.10 4.41 -12.82
CA LYS A 143 -1.79 4.37 -13.47
C LYS A 143 -0.68 4.56 -12.44
N LEU A 144 -0.83 5.50 -11.52
CA LEU A 144 0.12 5.73 -10.43
C LEU A 144 0.28 4.49 -9.52
N ILE A 145 -0.83 3.84 -9.15
CA ILE A 145 -0.83 2.59 -8.39
C ILE A 145 -0.04 1.51 -9.13
N ASN A 146 -0.28 1.36 -10.42
CA ASN A 146 0.44 0.39 -11.25
C ASN A 146 1.92 0.69 -11.30
N ASP A 147 2.28 1.96 -11.42
CA ASP A 147 3.67 2.44 -11.47
C ASP A 147 4.42 2.11 -10.16
N TYR A 148 3.77 2.34 -9.01
CA TYR A 148 4.27 1.95 -7.70
C TYR A 148 4.38 0.44 -7.50
N LEU A 149 3.48 -0.35 -8.07
CA LEU A 149 3.55 -1.80 -8.00
C LEU A 149 4.64 -2.33 -8.95
N LEU A 150 4.74 -1.79 -10.16
CA LEU A 150 5.75 -2.19 -11.15
C LEU A 150 7.17 -1.71 -10.82
N TRP A 151 7.30 -0.78 -9.88
CA TRP A 151 8.53 0.01 -9.70
C TRP A 151 9.02 0.59 -11.03
N SER A 152 8.07 1.15 -11.78
CA SER A 152 8.39 1.77 -13.07
C SER A 152 9.29 2.98 -12.87
N ASP A 153 10.06 3.34 -13.89
CA ASP A 153 10.90 4.53 -13.89
C ASP A 153 10.49 5.39 -15.10
N PRO A 154 10.04 6.65 -14.93
CA PRO A 154 9.94 7.45 -13.70
C PRO A 154 8.56 7.40 -13.00
N ILE A 155 8.55 7.42 -11.66
CA ILE A 155 7.33 7.54 -10.84
C ILE A 155 7.12 8.99 -10.43
N LYS A 156 5.91 9.55 -10.64
CA LYS A 156 5.61 10.97 -10.33
C LYS A 156 6.61 11.97 -10.93
N GLY A 157 7.23 11.63 -12.05
CA GLY A 157 8.26 12.47 -12.69
C GLY A 157 9.63 12.44 -12.03
N LYS A 158 9.86 11.52 -11.08
CA LYS A 158 11.15 11.28 -10.43
C LYS A 158 11.70 9.90 -10.75
N LYS A 159 13.03 9.82 -10.75
CA LYS A 159 13.75 8.59 -11.03
C LYS A 159 13.57 7.59 -9.90
N PHE A 160 13.14 6.37 -10.18
CA PHE A 160 13.15 5.27 -9.22
C PHE A 160 14.59 4.86 -8.91
N GLN A 161 14.95 4.84 -7.63
CA GLN A 161 16.28 4.42 -7.18
C GLN A 161 16.25 3.08 -6.45
N ASP A 162 15.31 2.89 -5.53
CA ASP A 162 15.20 1.66 -4.74
C ASP A 162 13.78 1.51 -4.20
N GLY A 163 13.38 0.31 -3.83
CA GLY A 163 12.01 0.03 -3.39
C GLY A 163 11.94 -1.17 -2.47
N LYS A 164 10.86 -1.25 -1.71
CA LYS A 164 10.61 -2.32 -0.76
C LYS A 164 9.13 -2.65 -0.71
N ILE A 165 8.80 -3.92 -0.94
CA ILE A 165 7.44 -4.43 -0.79
C ILE A 165 7.22 -4.87 0.65
N PHE A 166 6.09 -4.46 1.21
CA PHE A 166 5.50 -5.01 2.42
C PHE A 166 4.45 -6.04 2.02
N LYS A 167 4.76 -7.33 2.25
CA LYS A 167 3.85 -8.44 2.01
C LYS A 167 3.94 -9.47 3.13
#